data_AF-A0AA43A995-F1
#
_entry.id   AF-A0AA43A995-F1
#
_cell.length_a   1.000
_cell.length_b   1.000
_cell.length_c   1.000
_cell.angle_alpha   90.00
_cell.angle_beta   90.00
_cell.angle_gamma   90.00
#
_symmetry.space_group_name_H-M   'P 1'
#
loop_
_entity.id
_entity.type
_entity.pdbx_description
1 polymer ?
#
loop_
_entity_poly.entity_id
_entity_poly.type
_entity_poly.pdbx_seq_one_letter_code
_entity_poly.pdbx_strand_id
1 'polypeptide(L)'
;ESDPEQNIHAGAKYMRHLLDTYLSDPNLDSTNKLLLGLAAYNAGPGNLRKLRNQAVEMRLDPNIWFNNVEYAAAEIIGRETVQYVNNIYKYYLAYRLVEQQRAYREK
;
A
#
# COMPACT_ATOMS: atom_id res chain seq x y z
N GLU A 1 -1.72 29.21 4.23
CA GLU A 1 -0.88 28.13 4.78
C GLU A 1 -1.75 26.87 4.83
N SER A 2 -1.22 25.67 4.56
CA SER A 2 -2.04 24.45 4.58
C SER A 2 -2.18 23.94 6.02
N ASP A 3 -3.40 23.61 6.45
CA ASP A 3 -3.69 23.01 7.75
C ASP A 3 -3.26 21.52 7.77
N PRO A 4 -2.29 21.13 8.63
CA PRO A 4 -1.84 19.74 8.73
C PRO A 4 -2.95 18.73 9.02
N GLU A 5 -3.93 19.08 9.86
CA GLU A 5 -5.03 18.18 10.22
C GLU A 5 -5.93 17.92 9.01
N GLN A 6 -6.24 18.96 8.25
CA GLN A 6 -7.03 18.83 7.02
C GLN A 6 -6.29 17.99 5.97
N ASN A 7 -4.97 18.17 5.83
CA ASN A 7 -4.17 17.37 4.90
C ASN A 7 -4.13 15.89 5.29
N ILE A 8 -3.96 15.58 6.58
CA ILE A 8 -4.00 14.21 7.10
C ILE A 8 -5.38 13.61 6.83
N HIS A 9 -6.45 14.34 7.13
CA HIS A 9 -7.82 13.88 6.93
C HIS A 9 -8.11 13.61 5.45
N ALA A 10 -7.73 14.51 4.56
CA ALA A 10 -7.90 14.37 3.11
C ALA A 10 -7.11 13.16 2.57
N GLY A 11 -5.85 12.99 2.98
CA GLY A 11 -5.02 11.85 2.60
C GLY A 11 -5.61 10.52 3.05
N ALA A 12 -6.08 10.44 4.31
CA ALA A 12 -6.73 9.25 4.85
C ALA A 12 -8.05 8.93 4.12
N LYS A 13 -8.85 9.95 3.81
CA LYS A 13 -10.11 9.80 3.06
C LYS A 13 -9.84 9.30 1.63
N TYR A 14 -8.80 9.84 0.97
CA TYR A 14 -8.42 9.39 -0.36
C TYR A 14 -7.90 7.95 -0.33
N MET A 15 -7.08 7.58 0.65
CA MET A 15 -6.66 6.19 0.85
C MET A 15 -7.86 5.25 1.02
N ARG A 16 -8.82 5.59 1.88
CA ARG A 16 -10.05 4.80 2.07
C ARG A 16 -10.80 4.63 0.74
N HIS A 17 -10.96 5.71 -0.02
CA HIS A 17 -11.59 5.67 -1.33
C HIS A 17 -10.88 4.70 -2.29
N LEU A 18 -9.54 4.70 -2.33
CA LEU A 18 -8.77 3.77 -3.16
C LEU A 18 -9.01 2.31 -2.76
N LEU A 19 -8.96 2.02 -1.46
CA LEU A 19 -9.16 0.67 -0.92
C LEU A 19 -10.57 0.13 -1.21
N ASP A 20 -11.59 0.97 -1.08
CA ASP A 20 -12.98 0.56 -1.25
C ASP A 20 -13.38 0.49 -2.73
N THR A 21 -12.77 1.30 -3.61
CA THR A 21 -13.13 1.38 -5.02
C THR A 21 -12.35 0.39 -5.89
N TYR A 22 -11.06 0.19 -5.63
CA TYR A 22 -10.16 -0.58 -6.50
C TYR A 22 -9.68 -1.91 -5.88
N LEU A 23 -9.89 -2.10 -4.57
CA LEU A 23 -9.40 -3.25 -3.81
C LEU A 23 -10.50 -3.84 -2.89
N SER A 24 -11.74 -3.88 -3.38
CA SER A 24 -12.91 -4.35 -2.63
C SER A 24 -13.06 -5.87 -2.53
N ASP A 25 -12.19 -6.65 -3.17
CA ASP A 25 -12.24 -8.11 -3.12
C ASP A 25 -12.11 -8.61 -1.66
N PRO A 26 -13.11 -9.34 -1.13
CA PRO A 26 -13.07 -9.84 0.24
C PRO A 26 -11.99 -10.90 0.48
N ASN A 27 -11.48 -11.54 -0.57
CA ASN A 27 -10.41 -12.54 -0.46
C ASN A 27 -9.01 -11.90 -0.41
N LEU A 28 -8.91 -10.58 -0.62
CA LEU A 28 -7.65 -9.88 -0.52
C LEU A 28 -7.25 -9.73 0.94
N ASP A 29 -6.14 -10.36 1.31
CA ASP A 29 -5.58 -10.22 2.66
C ASP A 29 -5.41 -8.74 3.02
N SER A 30 -5.76 -8.39 4.26
CA SER A 30 -5.75 -7.02 4.76
C SER A 30 -4.39 -6.33 4.64
N THR A 31 -3.27 -7.05 4.79
CA THR A 31 -1.94 -6.48 4.64
C THR A 31 -1.68 -6.16 3.18
N ASN A 32 -1.94 -7.09 2.28
CA ASN A 32 -1.75 -6.85 0.85
C ASN A 32 -2.71 -5.79 0.29
N LYS A 33 -3.95 -5.73 0.80
CA LYS A 33 -4.89 -4.64 0.50
C LYS A 33 -4.31 -3.27 0.83
N LEU A 34 -3.67 -3.13 2.00
CA LEU A 34 -2.98 -1.89 2.37
C LEU A 34 -1.78 -1.61 1.44
N LEU A 35 -0.91 -2.59 1.18
CA LEU A 35 0.29 -2.41 0.36
C LEU A 35 -0.03 -2.04 -1.09
N LEU A 36 -0.98 -2.74 -1.71
CA LEU A 36 -1.49 -2.40 -3.04
C LEU A 36 -2.17 -1.03 -3.03
N GLY A 37 -2.86 -0.67 -1.95
CA GLY A 37 -3.43 0.67 -1.76
C GLY A 37 -2.36 1.77 -1.72
N LEU A 38 -1.26 1.56 -1.02
CA LEU A 38 -0.10 2.47 -1.00
C LEU A 38 0.50 2.63 -2.40
N ALA A 39 0.62 1.54 -3.15
CA ALA A 39 1.07 1.59 -4.55
C ALA A 39 0.11 2.39 -5.43
N ALA A 40 -1.22 2.23 -5.28
CA ALA A 40 -2.20 3.05 -5.98
C ALA A 40 -2.20 4.52 -5.55
N TYR A 41 -1.91 4.82 -4.29
CA TYR A 41 -1.83 6.20 -3.82
C TYR A 41 -0.65 6.95 -4.45
N ASN A 42 0.49 6.27 -4.58
CA ASN A 42 1.70 6.84 -5.18
C ASN A 42 1.65 6.86 -6.71
N ALA A 43 1.33 5.73 -7.35
CA ALA A 43 1.38 5.58 -8.80
C ALA A 43 0.04 5.84 -9.50
N GLY A 44 -1.06 5.92 -8.75
CA GLY A 44 -2.42 6.02 -9.27
C GLY A 44 -3.09 4.64 -9.49
N PRO A 45 -4.42 4.53 -9.33
CA PRO A 45 -5.14 3.25 -9.44
C PRO A 45 -5.12 2.66 -10.86
N GLY A 46 -5.03 3.51 -11.90
CA GLY A 46 -4.88 3.05 -13.28
C GLY A 46 -3.56 2.32 -13.51
N ASN A 47 -2.48 2.78 -12.88
CA ASN A 47 -1.19 2.11 -12.92
C ASN A 47 -1.21 0.84 -12.08
N LEU A 48 -1.77 0.85 -10.86
CA LEU A 48 -1.92 -0.38 -10.07
C LEU A 48 -2.58 -1.51 -10.87
N ARG A 49 -3.64 -1.21 -11.64
CA ARG A 49 -4.28 -2.20 -12.51
C ARG A 49 -3.31 -2.77 -13.55
N LYS A 50 -2.48 -1.93 -14.18
CA LYS A 50 -1.43 -2.39 -15.12
C LYS A 50 -0.42 -3.29 -14.43
N LEU A 51 0.01 -2.93 -13.21
CA LEU A 51 0.96 -3.71 -12.43
C LEU A 51 0.42 -5.09 -12.08
N ARG A 52 -0.84 -5.17 -11.64
CA ARG A 52 -1.50 -6.45 -11.34
C ARG A 52 -1.65 -7.31 -12.58
N ASN A 53 -2.02 -6.73 -13.72
CA ASN A 53 -2.08 -7.47 -14.99
C ASN A 53 -0.69 -7.99 -15.40
N GLN A 54 0.35 -7.16 -15.29
CA GLN A 54 1.71 -7.58 -15.59
C GLN A 54 2.20 -8.68 -14.64
N ALA A 55 1.85 -8.65 -13.36
CA ALA A 55 2.17 -9.72 -12.43
C ALA A 55 1.59 -11.06 -12.92
N VAL A 56 0.35 -11.08 -13.43
CA VAL A 56 -0.24 -12.28 -14.04
C VAL A 56 0.56 -12.78 -15.24
N GLU A 57 0.96 -11.87 -16.15
CA GLU A 57 1.78 -12.22 -17.32
C GLU A 57 3.16 -12.79 -16.91
N MET A 58 3.72 -12.28 -15.82
CA MET A 58 4.96 -12.78 -15.20
C MET A 58 4.76 -14.07 -14.40
N ARG A 59 3.54 -14.62 -14.34
CA ARG A 59 3.16 -15.79 -13.52
C ARG A 59 3.35 -15.59 -12.02
N LEU A 60 3.15 -14.36 -11.56
CA LEU A 60 3.16 -13.93 -10.17
C LEU A 60 1.72 -13.72 -9.67
N ASP A 61 1.54 -13.64 -8.35
CA ASP A 61 0.24 -13.41 -7.74
C ASP A 61 -0.14 -11.91 -7.78
N PRO A 62 -1.21 -11.51 -8.48
CA PRO A 62 -1.63 -10.11 -8.58
C PRO A 62 -2.23 -9.54 -7.28
N ASN A 63 -2.42 -10.37 -6.26
CA ASN A 63 -2.99 -10.00 -4.96
C ASN A 63 -1.94 -9.94 -3.85
N ILE A 64 -0.67 -10.23 -4.16
CA ILE A 64 0.44 -10.13 -3.23
C ILE A 64 1.37 -9.01 -3.68
N TRP A 65 1.73 -8.10 -2.79
CA TRP A 65 2.65 -7.01 -3.13
C TRP A 65 4.10 -7.53 -3.23
N PHE A 66 4.63 -8.03 -2.13
CA PHE A 66 6.03 -8.43 -2.02
C PHE A 66 6.33 -9.67 -2.86
N ASN A 67 7.48 -9.65 -3.52
CA ASN A 67 7.97 -10.67 -4.45
C ASN A 67 6.99 -11.02 -5.60
N ASN A 68 6.01 -10.16 -5.86
CA ASN A 68 4.96 -10.38 -6.85
C ASN A 68 4.68 -9.06 -7.60
N VAL A 69 3.67 -8.30 -7.21
CA VAL A 69 3.30 -7.04 -7.88
C VAL A 69 4.43 -6.00 -7.84
N GLU A 70 5.31 -6.00 -6.83
CA GLU A 70 6.45 -5.09 -6.77
C GLU A 70 7.48 -5.32 -7.89
N TYR A 71 7.61 -6.55 -8.42
CA TYR A 71 8.47 -6.82 -9.57
C TYR A 71 7.90 -6.21 -10.85
N ALA A 72 6.59 -6.34 -11.07
CA ALA A 72 5.90 -5.64 -12.14
C ALA A 72 6.01 -4.11 -11.99
N ALA A 73 5.94 -3.59 -10.76
CA ALA A 73 6.13 -2.17 -10.47
C ALA A 73 7.53 -1.69 -10.88
N ALA A 74 8.56 -2.43 -10.48
CA ALA A 74 9.94 -2.13 -10.83
C ALA A 74 10.20 -2.18 -12.34
N GLU A 75 9.52 -3.07 -13.07
CA GLU A 75 9.64 -3.20 -14.52
C GLU A 75 8.91 -2.06 -15.27
N ILE A 76 7.67 -1.74 -14.90
CA ILE A 76 6.83 -0.81 -15.68
C ILE A 76 7.06 0.65 -15.30
N ILE A 77 7.13 0.95 -14.00
CA ILE A 77 7.09 2.32 -13.46
C ILE A 77 8.45 2.69 -12.87
N GLY A 78 9.24 1.70 -12.48
CA GLY A 78 10.55 1.88 -11.87
C GLY A 78 10.52 1.75 -10.35
N ARG A 79 11.61 2.17 -9.71
CA ARG A 79 11.88 1.89 -8.30
C ARG A 79 11.10 2.77 -7.32
N GLU A 80 10.57 3.91 -7.75
CA GLU A 80 10.00 4.92 -6.86
C GLU A 80 8.79 4.37 -6.09
N THR A 81 7.81 3.76 -6.76
CA THR A 81 6.64 3.16 -6.11
C THR A 81 7.03 2.04 -5.15
N VAL A 82 8.01 1.21 -5.52
CA VAL A 82 8.52 0.15 -4.65
C VAL A 82 9.14 0.74 -3.38
N GLN A 83 9.97 1.78 -3.53
CA GLN A 83 10.58 2.48 -2.40
C GLN A 83 9.53 3.18 -1.53
N TYR A 84 8.52 3.80 -2.13
CA TYR A 84 7.42 4.46 -1.43
C TYR A 84 6.68 3.48 -0.53
N VAL A 85 6.24 2.33 -1.07
CA VAL A 85 5.54 1.31 -0.30
C VAL A 85 6.43 0.76 0.82
N ASN A 86 7.69 0.44 0.52
CA ASN A 86 8.64 -0.11 1.49
C ASN A 86 8.91 0.84 2.66
N ASN A 87 9.11 2.12 2.37
CA ASN A 87 9.38 3.13 3.38
C ASN A 87 8.19 3.31 4.32
N ILE A 88 6.97 3.44 3.78
CA ILE A 88 5.77 3.61 4.60
C ILE A 88 5.49 2.36 5.43
N TYR A 89 5.62 1.17 4.84
CA TYR A 89 5.37 -0.07 5.56
C TYR A 89 6.38 -0.29 6.70
N LYS A 90 7.66 0.07 6.49
CA LYS A 90 8.68 0.09 7.54
C LYS A 90 8.26 0.97 8.72
N TYR A 91 7.80 2.20 8.47
CA TYR A 91 7.34 3.08 9.54
C TYR A 91 6.08 2.54 10.22
N TYR A 92 5.11 2.03 9.46
CA TYR A 92 3.92 1.39 10.00
C TYR A 92 4.27 0.26 10.99
N LEU A 93 5.18 -0.64 10.61
CA LEU A 93 5.63 -1.71 11.49
C LEU A 93 6.35 -1.18 12.73
N ALA A 94 7.24 -0.20 12.57
CA ALA A 94 7.95 0.41 13.71
C ALA A 94 6.99 1.03 14.73
N TYR A 95 6.02 1.83 14.28
CA TYR A 95 5.01 2.42 15.16
C TYR A 95 4.14 1.36 15.83
N ARG A 96 3.70 0.35 15.07
CA ARG A 96 2.92 -0.75 15.63
C ARG A 96 3.66 -1.52 16.73
N LEU A 97 4.95 -1.78 16.54
CA LEU A 97 5.78 -2.45 17.54
C LEU A 97 5.95 -1.60 18.80
N VAL A 98 6.15 -0.28 18.64
CA VAL A 98 6.23 0.66 19.77
C VAL A 98 4.92 0.67 20.56
N GLU A 99 3.77 0.75 19.88
CA GLU A 99 2.45 0.72 20.54
C GLU A 99 2.17 -0.61 21.25
N GLN A 100 2.54 -1.74 20.63
CA GLN A 100 2.44 -3.06 21.27
C GLN A 100 3.33 -3.15 22.53
N GLN A 101 4.53 -2.59 22.48
CA GLN A 101 5.43 -2.56 23.63
C GLN A 101 4.90 -1.67 24.76
N ARG A 102 4.34 -0.49 24.44
CA ARG A 102 3.69 0.40 25.41
C ARG A 102 2.54 -0.32 26.12
N ALA A 103 1.62 -0.91 25.34
CA ALA A 103 0.49 -1.67 25.87
C ALA A 103 0.91 -2.89 26.70
N TYR A 104 2.06 -3.51 26.42
CA TYR A 104 2.61 -4.59 27.24
C TYR A 104 3.18 -4.09 28.58
N ARG A 105 3.82 -2.93 28.60
CA ARG A 105 4.41 -2.34 29.82
C ARG A 105 3.38 -1.73 30.77
N GLU A 106 2.21 -1.35 30.25
CA GLU A 106 1.10 -0.78 31.03
C GLU A 106 0.20 -1.85 31.66
N LYS A 107 0.39 -3.13 31.30
CA LYS A 107 -0.24 -4.28 31.94
C LYS A 107 0.57 -4.76 33.14
#